data_AF-A0A929SJM3-F1
#
_entry.id   AF-A0A929SJM3-F1
#
_cell.length_a   1.000
_cell.length_b   1.000
_cell.length_c   1.000
_cell.angle_alpha   90.00
_cell.angle_beta   90.00
_cell.angle_gamma   90.00
#
_symmetry.space_group_name_H-M   'P 1'
#
loop_
_entity.id
_entity.type
_entity.pdbx_description
1 polymer ?
#
loop_
_entity_poly.entity_id
_entity_poly.type
_entity_poly.pdbx_seq_one_letter_code
_entity_poly.pdbx_strand_id
1 'polypeptide(L)'
;ANLNAFKECFTGALELVVLPVYAAGEPSNGIDLKEEFKGLGTLFTERVFRNGEKIEFSDIFGVRHIINDGLVIGFGAGDITYQLRGEF
;
A
#
# COMPACT_ATOMS: atom_id res chain seq x y z
N ALA A 1 -15.18 -4.61 12.32
CA ALA A 1 -14.63 -3.38 11.71
C ALA A 1 -15.47 -3.01 10.49
N ASN A 2 -15.57 -1.73 10.14
CA ASN A 2 -16.34 -1.28 8.96
C ASN A 2 -15.46 -1.29 7.69
N LEU A 3 -15.24 -2.49 7.13
CA LEU A 3 -14.37 -2.71 5.98
C LEU A 3 -14.90 -2.06 4.69
N ASN A 4 -16.22 -2.00 4.53
CA ASN A 4 -16.83 -1.39 3.33
C ASN A 4 -16.58 0.11 3.28
N ALA A 5 -16.81 0.83 4.38
CA ALA A 5 -16.49 2.26 4.44
C ALA A 5 -14.98 2.52 4.26
N PHE A 6 -14.12 1.62 4.76
CA PHE A 6 -12.69 1.73 4.53
C PHE A 6 -12.33 1.61 3.04
N LYS A 7 -12.94 0.67 2.30
CA LYS A 7 -12.77 0.56 0.84
C LYS A 7 -13.26 1.81 0.11
N GLU A 8 -14.38 2.38 0.54
CA GLU A 8 -14.94 3.59 -0.05
C GLU A 8 -14.01 4.82 0.08
N CYS A 9 -13.21 4.92 1.15
CA CYS A 9 -12.23 6.01 1.32
C CYS A 9 -11.22 6.14 0.18
N PHE A 10 -10.99 5.07 -0.58
CA PHE A 10 -10.05 5.06 -1.71
C PHE A 10 -10.74 5.27 -3.06
N THR A 11 -12.06 5.49 -3.06
CA THR A 11 -12.82 5.79 -4.29
C THR A 11 -12.37 7.14 -4.84
N GLY A 12 -11.65 7.12 -5.97
CA GLY A 12 -11.08 8.31 -6.60
C GLY A 12 -9.56 8.37 -6.61
N ALA A 13 -8.87 7.47 -5.91
CA ALA A 13 -7.45 7.27 -6.13
C ALA A 13 -7.20 6.71 -7.53
N LEU A 14 -6.20 7.25 -8.24
CA LEU A 14 -5.80 6.72 -9.55
C LEU A 14 -5.13 5.35 -9.40
N GLU A 15 -4.27 5.22 -8.39
CA GLU A 15 -3.54 4.01 -8.08
C GLU A 15 -3.60 3.75 -6.57
N LEU A 16 -3.90 2.51 -6.19
CA LEU A 16 -3.87 2.04 -4.82
C LEU A 16 -2.79 0.97 -4.67
N VAL A 17 -1.77 1.26 -3.88
CA VAL A 17 -0.65 0.34 -3.60
C VAL A 17 -0.79 -0.20 -2.18
N VAL A 18 -0.96 -1.51 -2.04
CA VAL A 18 -1.16 -2.18 -0.75
C VAL A 18 0.08 -2.97 -0.37
N LEU A 19 0.59 -2.68 0.83
CA LEU A 19 1.70 -3.40 1.47
C LEU A 19 1.16 -4.50 2.40
N PRO A 20 1.98 -5.50 2.77
CA PRO A 20 1.59 -6.52 3.72
C PRO A 20 1.26 -5.87 5.07
N VAL A 21 0.15 -6.31 5.67
CA VAL A 21 -0.22 -5.89 7.02
C VAL A 21 0.21 -6.98 7.98
N TYR A 22 1.04 -6.61 8.94
CA TYR A 22 1.46 -7.49 10.02
C TYR A 22 0.68 -7.16 11.29
N ALA A 23 0.01 -8.15 11.88
CA ALA A 23 -0.68 -7.99 13.15
C ALA A 23 0.34 -7.84 14.27
N ALA A 24 0.29 -6.73 15.01
CA ALA A 24 1.20 -6.46 16.12
C ALA A 24 0.76 -7.21 17.39
N GLY A 25 0.97 -8.53 17.41
CA GLY A 25 0.60 -9.38 18.56
C GLY A 25 -0.90 -9.60 18.74
N GLU A 26 -1.72 -9.13 17.79
CA GLU A 26 -3.16 -9.35 17.77
C GLU A 26 -3.52 -10.67 17.05
N PRO A 27 -4.55 -11.40 17.51
CA PRO A 27 -5.04 -12.56 16.80
C PRO A 27 -5.61 -12.13 15.44
N SER A 28 -5.39 -12.97 14.41
CA SER A 28 -5.92 -12.71 13.07
C SER A 28 -7.44 -12.54 13.11
N ASN A 29 -7.92 -11.51 12.42
CA ASN A 29 -9.35 -11.25 12.24
C ASN A 29 -9.94 -11.99 11.01
N GLY A 30 -9.14 -12.81 10.33
CA GLY A 30 -9.57 -13.62 9.18
C GLY A 30 -9.82 -12.82 7.90
N ILE A 31 -9.48 -11.52 7.86
CA ILE A 31 -9.67 -10.68 6.68
C ILE A 31 -8.50 -10.86 5.73
N ASP A 32 -8.79 -11.29 4.50
CA ASP A 32 -7.82 -11.31 3.41
C ASP A 32 -7.91 -10.00 2.61
N LEU A 33 -7.02 -9.05 2.94
CA LEU A 33 -6.95 -7.77 2.24
C LEU A 33 -6.62 -7.93 0.75
N LYS A 34 -5.95 -9.02 0.33
CA LYS A 34 -5.67 -9.25 -1.09
C LYS A 34 -6.95 -9.52 -1.85
N GLU A 35 -7.81 -10.39 -1.32
CA GLU A 35 -9.09 -10.70 -1.94
C GLU A 35 -10.08 -9.52 -1.86
N GLU A 36 -10.10 -8.78 -0.75
CA GLU A 36 -11.01 -7.64 -0.57
C GLU A 36 -10.73 -6.47 -1.51
N PHE A 37 -9.47 -6.30 -1.96
CA PHE A 37 -9.04 -5.18 -2.80
C PHE A 37 -8.73 -5.57 -4.26
N LYS A 38 -8.87 -6.85 -4.63
CA LYS A 38 -8.57 -7.40 -5.96
C LYS A 38 -9.30 -6.71 -7.12
N GLY A 39 -10.53 -6.23 -6.89
CA GLY A 39 -11.37 -5.62 -7.93
C GLY A 39 -11.14 -4.12 -8.16
N LEU A 40 -10.29 -3.46 -7.36
CA LEU A 40 -10.11 -2.00 -7.37
C LEU A 40 -8.91 -1.52 -8.20
N GLY A 41 -8.28 -2.39 -9.00
CA GLY A 41 -7.05 -2.04 -9.72
C GLY A 41 -5.82 -1.93 -8.81
N THR A 42 -5.88 -2.57 -7.64
CA THR A 42 -4.87 -2.48 -6.59
C THR A 42 -3.57 -3.19 -6.99
N LEU A 43 -2.45 -2.52 -6.76
CA LEU A 43 -1.11 -3.12 -6.87
C LEU A 43 -0.67 -3.60 -5.50
N PHE A 44 -0.18 -4.83 -5.43
CA PHE A 44 0.39 -5.40 -4.21
C PHE A 44 1.91 -5.40 -4.33
N THR A 45 2.59 -4.87 -3.32
CA THR A 45 4.04 -4.87 -3.21
C THR A 45 4.42 -5.21 -1.78
N GLU A 46 5.58 -5.83 -1.57
CA GLU A 46 6.12 -6.05 -0.23
C GLU A 46 6.68 -4.77 0.39
N ARG A 47 7.13 -3.83 -0.45
CA ARG A 47 7.87 -2.64 -0.01
C ARG A 47 7.85 -1.53 -1.06
N VAL A 48 7.97 -0.30 -0.60
CA VAL A 48 8.26 0.87 -1.44
C VAL A 48 9.59 1.51 -1.04
N PHE A 49 10.20 2.21 -1.99
CA PHE A 49 11.47 2.91 -1.79
C PHE A 49 11.33 4.35 -2.26
N ARG A 50 11.71 5.31 -1.41
CA ARG A 50 11.85 6.69 -1.86
C ARG A 50 13.24 6.92 -2.46
N ASN A 51 13.26 7.41 -3.70
CA ASN A 51 14.47 7.78 -4.42
C ASN A 51 14.36 9.23 -4.89
N GLY A 52 14.90 10.16 -4.10
CA GLY A 52 14.72 11.59 -4.31
C GLY A 52 13.24 11.96 -4.26
N GLU A 53 12.71 12.46 -5.38
CA GLU A 53 11.31 12.86 -5.49
C GLU A 53 10.37 11.71 -5.87
N LYS A 54 10.90 10.52 -6.16
CA LYS A 54 10.16 9.38 -6.71
C LYS A 54 9.87 8.32 -5.66
N ILE A 55 8.79 7.56 -5.86
CA ILE A 55 8.51 6.32 -5.15
C ILE A 55 8.66 5.16 -6.15
N GLU A 56 9.45 4.16 -5.78
CA GLU A 56 9.71 2.98 -6.60
C GLU A 56 9.27 1.71 -5.85
N PHE A 57 8.71 0.75 -6.57
CA PHE A 57 8.35 -0.55 -6.01
C PHE A 57 8.26 -1.62 -7.12
N SER A 58 8.21 -2.88 -6.71
CA SER A 58 7.95 -3.99 -7.61
C SER A 58 6.70 -4.72 -7.16
N ASP A 59 5.79 -5.00 -8.09
CA ASP A 59 4.60 -5.77 -7.76
C ASP A 59 4.91 -7.27 -7.56
N ILE A 60 3.90 -8.04 -7.20
CA ILE A 60 3.99 -9.49 -7.00
C ILE A 60 4.42 -10.28 -8.24
N PHE A 61 4.34 -9.68 -9.44
CA PHE A 61 4.80 -10.29 -10.70
C PHE A 61 6.23 -9.85 -11.06
N GLY A 62 6.86 -9.03 -10.23
CA GLY A 62 8.20 -8.49 -10.44
C GLY A 62 8.25 -7.31 -11.42
N VAL A 63 7.10 -6.74 -11.80
CA VAL A 63 7.06 -5.55 -12.65
C VAL A 63 7.45 -4.34 -11.79
N ARG A 64 8.42 -3.56 -12.28
CA ARG A 64 8.88 -2.34 -11.61
C ARG A 64 7.97 -1.17 -11.95
N HIS A 65 7.53 -0.47 -10.92
CA HIS A 65 6.71 0.73 -10.98
C HIS A 65 7.48 1.93 -10.42
N ILE A 66 7.23 3.11 -10.99
CA ILE A 66 7.81 4.38 -10.57
C ILE A 66 6.71 5.43 -10.55
N ILE A 67 6.46 6.01 -9.38
CA ILE A 67 5.60 7.18 -9.20
C ILE A 67 6.51 8.40 -9.05
N ASN A 68 6.51 9.27 -10.04
CA ASN A 68 7.36 10.48 -10.10
C ASN A 68 6.59 11.77 -10.40
N ASP A 69 5.25 11.70 -10.39
CA ASP A 69 4.35 12.84 -10.57
C ASP A 69 3.08 12.65 -9.73
N GLY A 70 2.43 13.75 -9.36
CA GLY A 70 1.21 13.76 -8.55
C GLY A 70 1.43 13.77 -7.04
N LEU A 71 0.37 13.41 -6.30
CA LEU A 71 0.34 13.41 -4.83
C LEU A 71 0.31 11.97 -4.30
N VAL A 72 1.36 11.57 -3.58
CA VAL A 72 1.42 10.29 -2.89
C VAL A 72 0.99 10.48 -1.43
N ILE A 73 -0.04 9.76 -1.00
CA ILE A 73 -0.51 9.75 0.39
C ILE A 73 -0.25 8.36 0.96
N GLY A 74 0.64 8.28 1.94
CA GLY A 74 0.89 7.05 2.69
C GLY A 74 -0.01 6.95 3.91
N PHE A 75 -0.69 5.82 4.07
CA PHE A 75 -1.46 5.51 5.26
C PHE A 75 -0.98 4.21 5.90
N GLY A 76 -0.56 4.29 7.16
CA GLY A 76 -0.13 3.14 7.94
C GLY A 76 0.90 3.51 9.00
N ALA A 77 0.99 2.67 10.03
CA ALA A 77 2.02 2.78 11.07
C ALA A 77 3.21 1.88 10.73
N GLY A 78 4.34 2.09 11.42
CA GLY A 78 5.52 1.25 11.28
C GLY A 78 6.31 1.54 9.99
N ASP A 79 6.79 0.48 9.33
CA ASP A 79 7.81 0.55 8.29
C ASP A 79 7.45 1.48 7.12
N ILE A 80 6.18 1.54 6.70
CA ILE A 80 5.74 2.41 5.60
C ILE A 80 6.11 3.88 5.83
N THR A 81 6.11 4.32 7.09
CA THR A 81 6.48 5.68 7.48
C THR A 81 7.91 6.00 7.07
N TYR A 82 8.82 5.08 7.35
CA TYR A 82 10.23 5.20 7.02
C TYR A 82 10.45 5.01 5.50
N GLN A 83 9.64 4.17 4.85
CA GLN A 83 9.79 3.84 3.42
C GLN A 83 9.51 5.05 2.56
N LEU A 84 8.46 5.79 2.91
CA LEU A 84 8.06 7.00 2.24
C LEU A 84 8.95 8.20 2.57
N ARG A 85 9.68 8.18 3.70
CA ARG A 85 10.68 9.21 4.00
C ARG A 85 12.04 8.93 3.37
N GLY A 86 12.26 7.73 2.85
CA GLY A 86 13.58 7.28 2.38
C GLY A 86 14.55 7.01 3.53
N GLU A 87 14.03 6.73 4.72
CA GLU A 87 14.80 6.45 5.92
C GLU A 87 14.94 4.93 6.06
N PHE A 88 15.99 4.33 5.50
CA PHE A 88 16.39 2.95 5.78
C PHE A 88 17.89 2.76 5.60
#